data_AF-A0A965X0B0-F1
#
_entry.id   AF-A0A965X0B0-F1
#
_cell.length_a   1.000
_cell.length_b   1.000
_cell.length_c   1.000
_cell.angle_alpha   90.00
_cell.angle_beta   90.00
_cell.angle_gamma   90.00
#
_symmetry.space_group_name_H-M   'P 1'
#
loop_
_entity.id
_entity.type
_entity.pdbx_description
1 polymer ?
#
loop_
_entity_poly.entity_id
_entity_poly.type
_entity_poly.pdbx_seq_one_letter_code
_entity_poly.pdbx_strand_id
1 'polypeptide(L)'
;MDKNSLKKFTTSSYFKLDGSIDWKNIVKKAIVLISVFLLFFILLFFFLKPQMQFLAMWITETLGYQGVFLYTLIVDMFILPLTVDLIFPFVTHYNTVEVLFVISIASAIGGMGGYLIGRLLGHLKIIRIFTSGFTHDGEHLIRKYGVWAVVIAAITPIPFSTICWMSGMVKVPFWYVALATLARFPRMILYYAAVQAGLMIIL
;
A
#
# COMPACT_ATOMS: atom_id res chain seq x y z
N MET A 1 -13.41 6.70 50.41
CA MET A 1 -13.28 6.71 48.94
C MET A 1 -13.25 5.27 48.47
N ASP A 2 -14.29 4.88 47.73
CA ASP A 2 -14.66 3.50 47.44
C ASP A 2 -13.67 2.82 46.48
N LYS A 3 -13.05 1.71 46.92
CA LYS A 3 -12.09 0.91 46.13
C LYS A 3 -12.77 0.08 45.02
N ASN A 4 -14.10 0.11 44.93
CA ASN A 4 -14.87 -0.63 43.92
C ASN A 4 -14.98 0.05 42.54
N SER A 5 -14.63 1.33 42.40
CA SER A 5 -14.74 2.04 41.11
C SER A 5 -13.62 1.72 40.13
N LEU A 6 -12.45 1.26 40.62
CA LEU A 6 -11.26 1.01 39.79
C LEU A 6 -11.17 -0.41 39.21
N LYS A 7 -11.97 -1.37 39.70
CA LYS A 7 -11.93 -2.78 39.23
C LYS A 7 -12.76 -3.04 37.97
N LYS A 8 -13.65 -2.12 37.58
CA LYS A 8 -14.51 -2.30 36.39
C LYS A 8 -13.80 -2.11 35.05
N PHE A 9 -12.58 -1.56 35.04
CA PHE A 9 -11.86 -1.25 33.80
C PHE A 9 -10.82 -2.29 33.34
N THR A 10 -10.53 -3.33 34.13
CA THR A 10 -9.32 -4.16 33.92
C THR A 10 -9.50 -5.68 33.94
N THR A 11 -10.72 -6.21 33.86
CA THR A 11 -10.90 -7.69 33.81
C THR A 11 -11.99 -8.13 32.83
N SER A 12 -11.76 -7.93 31.52
CA SER A 12 -12.36 -8.84 30.54
C SER A 12 -11.37 -9.98 30.30
N SER A 13 -11.47 -11.04 31.10
CA SER A 13 -10.74 -12.28 30.87
C SER A 13 -11.02 -12.79 29.46
N TYR A 14 -9.98 -13.11 28.68
CA TYR A 14 -10.11 -13.75 27.36
C TYR A 14 -10.64 -15.19 27.46
N PHE A 15 -10.72 -15.71 28.69
CA PHE A 15 -11.24 -17.02 29.04
C PHE A 15 -12.57 -16.87 29.78
N LYS A 16 -13.55 -17.69 29.39
CA LYS A 16 -14.74 -17.91 30.20
C LYS A 16 -14.35 -18.62 31.50
N LEU A 17 -15.22 -18.56 32.50
CA LEU A 17 -15.00 -19.17 33.83
C LEU A 17 -14.81 -20.71 33.79
N ASP A 18 -15.09 -21.34 32.64
CA ASP A 18 -14.93 -22.77 32.36
C ASP A 18 -13.58 -23.14 31.70
N GLY A 19 -12.66 -22.18 31.50
CA GLY A 19 -11.37 -22.39 30.83
C GLY A 19 -11.45 -22.42 29.30
N SER A 20 -12.65 -22.26 28.70
CA SER A 20 -12.82 -22.15 27.26
C SER A 20 -12.58 -20.71 26.77
N ILE A 21 -11.99 -20.59 25.58
CA ILE A 21 -11.67 -19.30 24.96
C ILE A 21 -12.98 -18.60 24.54
N ASP A 22 -13.17 -17.34 24.94
CA ASP A 22 -14.34 -16.56 24.55
C ASP A 22 -14.19 -15.98 23.14
N TRP A 23 -14.35 -16.86 22.15
CA TRP A 23 -14.21 -16.54 20.72
C TRP A 23 -15.05 -15.35 20.27
N LYS A 24 -16.25 -15.16 20.82
CA LYS A 24 -17.13 -14.04 20.43
C LYS A 24 -16.54 -12.69 20.85
N ASN A 25 -15.98 -12.61 22.06
CA ASN A 25 -15.37 -11.38 22.56
C ASN A 25 -14.03 -11.07 21.88
N ILE A 26 -13.24 -12.10 21.56
CA ILE A 26 -11.97 -11.93 20.83
C ILE A 26 -12.23 -11.42 19.41
N VAL A 27 -13.13 -12.08 18.67
CA VAL A 27 -13.49 -11.68 17.30
C VAL A 27 -14.09 -10.27 17.30
N LYS A 28 -14.98 -9.94 18.24
CA LYS A 28 -15.55 -8.60 18.35
C LYS A 28 -14.47 -7.54 18.59
N LYS A 29 -13.51 -7.79 19.48
CA LYS A 29 -12.39 -6.86 19.73
C LYS A 29 -11.47 -6.72 18.53
N ALA A 30 -11.17 -7.82 17.83
CA ALA A 30 -10.35 -7.79 16.61
C ALA A 30 -11.04 -6.99 15.50
N ILE A 31 -12.35 -7.21 15.28
CA ILE A 31 -13.13 -6.43 14.32
C ILE A 31 -13.13 -4.96 14.70
N VAL A 32 -13.40 -4.60 15.96
CA VAL A 32 -13.38 -3.21 16.42
C VAL A 32 -12.01 -2.57 16.20
N LEU A 33 -10.92 -3.28 16.52
CA LEU A 33 -9.56 -2.77 16.31
C LEU A 33 -9.27 -2.52 14.82
N ILE A 34 -9.63 -3.46 13.95
CA ILE A 34 -9.49 -3.32 12.49
C ILE A 34 -10.34 -2.15 11.99
N SER A 35 -11.59 -2.04 12.44
CA SER A 35 -12.49 -0.95 12.05
C SER A 35 -11.96 0.41 12.48
N VAL A 36 -11.43 0.55 13.70
CA VAL A 36 -10.81 1.79 14.17
C VAL A 36 -9.56 2.12 13.36
N PHE A 37 -8.71 1.13 13.07
CA PHE A 37 -7.53 1.31 12.24
C PHE A 37 -7.89 1.75 10.81
N LEU A 38 -8.90 1.13 10.19
CA LEU A 38 -9.41 1.52 8.88
C LEU A 38 -9.99 2.93 8.91
N LEU A 39 -10.79 3.27 9.93
CA LEU A 39 -11.38 4.60 10.07
C LEU A 39 -10.29 5.68 10.21
N PHE A 40 -9.25 5.40 11.01
CA PHE A 40 -8.08 6.28 11.14
C PHE A 40 -7.38 6.47 9.79
N PHE A 41 -7.18 5.40 9.02
CA PHE A 41 -6.51 5.46 7.71
C PHE A 41 -7.35 6.21 6.67
N ILE A 42 -8.67 6.05 6.68
CA ILE A 42 -9.61 6.80 5.84
C ILE A 42 -9.59 8.28 6.22
N LEU A 43 -9.64 8.59 7.51
CA LEU A 43 -9.57 9.97 8.00
C LEU A 43 -8.23 10.62 7.61
N LEU A 44 -7.13 9.89 7.76
CA LEU A 44 -5.80 10.29 7.33
C LEU A 44 -5.78 10.57 5.82
N PHE A 45 -6.35 9.68 5.00
CA PHE A 45 -6.47 9.87 3.55
C PHE A 45 -7.21 11.17 3.20
N PHE A 46 -8.40 11.38 3.78
CA PHE A 46 -9.17 12.61 3.54
C PHE A 46 -8.43 13.86 4.01
N PHE A 47 -7.72 13.76 5.14
CA PHE A 47 -6.98 14.89 5.69
C PHE A 47 -5.73 15.22 4.87
N LEU A 48 -5.04 14.23 4.28
CA LEU A 48 -3.80 14.43 3.50
C LEU A 48 -4.04 14.66 2.00
N LYS A 49 -5.15 14.18 1.43
CA LYS A 49 -5.46 14.33 -0.01
C LYS A 49 -5.27 15.78 -0.51
N PRO A 50 -5.84 16.83 0.12
CA PRO A 50 -5.75 18.19 -0.41
C PRO A 50 -4.33 18.77 -0.38
N GLN A 51 -3.55 18.54 0.69
CA GLN A 51 -2.17 19.02 0.79
C GLN A 51 -1.27 18.29 -0.20
N MET A 52 -1.53 17.00 -0.44
CA MET A 52 -0.78 16.21 -1.40
C MET A 52 -1.13 16.57 -2.83
N GLN A 53 -2.38 16.90 -3.14
CA GLN A 53 -2.77 17.45 -4.45
C GLN A 53 -2.10 18.81 -4.71
N PHE A 54 -2.06 19.68 -3.70
CA PHE A 54 -1.33 20.95 -3.79
C PHE A 54 0.17 20.71 -4.04
N LEU A 55 0.79 19.80 -3.29
CA LEU A 55 2.19 19.44 -3.47
C LEU A 55 2.45 18.85 -4.87
N ALA A 56 1.56 17.96 -5.34
CA ALA A 56 1.66 17.36 -6.66
C ALA A 56 1.60 18.44 -7.75
N MET A 57 0.59 19.32 -7.71
CA MET A 57 0.46 20.45 -8.63
C MET A 57 1.72 21.32 -8.63
N TRP A 58 2.16 21.74 -7.45
CA TRP A 58 3.33 22.60 -7.31
C TRP A 58 4.60 21.95 -7.86
N ILE A 59 4.84 20.67 -7.56
CA ILE A 59 5.99 19.92 -8.08
C ILE A 59 5.89 19.76 -9.60
N THR A 60 4.72 19.46 -10.15
CA THR A 60 4.55 19.30 -11.60
C THR A 60 4.70 20.62 -12.35
N GLU A 61 4.18 21.72 -11.82
CA GLU A 61 4.28 23.04 -12.46
C GLU A 61 5.68 23.63 -12.40
N THR A 62 6.43 23.37 -11.31
CA THR A 62 7.78 23.93 -11.12
C THR A 62 8.87 23.10 -11.81
N LEU A 63 8.77 21.77 -11.79
CA LEU A 63 9.83 20.86 -12.24
C LEU A 63 9.46 20.08 -13.51
N GLY A 64 8.22 20.22 -14.00
CA GLY A 64 7.72 19.53 -15.19
C GLY A 64 7.87 18.01 -15.10
N TYR A 65 8.41 17.39 -16.16
CA TYR A 65 8.62 15.93 -16.23
C TYR A 65 9.45 15.37 -15.05
N GLN A 66 10.41 16.13 -14.53
CA GLN A 66 11.20 15.69 -13.37
C GLN A 66 10.35 15.65 -12.10
N GLY A 67 9.43 16.60 -11.95
CA GLY A 67 8.46 16.62 -10.87
C GLY A 67 7.51 15.42 -10.92
N VAL A 68 7.00 15.11 -12.12
CA VAL A 68 6.17 13.92 -12.36
C VAL A 68 6.90 12.63 -11.98
N PHE A 69 8.17 12.53 -12.36
CA PHE A 69 9.03 11.40 -12.02
C PHE A 69 9.20 11.26 -10.51
N LEU A 70 9.60 12.33 -9.82
CA LEU A 70 9.87 12.31 -8.37
C LEU A 70 8.61 11.99 -7.55
N TYR A 71 7.49 12.63 -7.88
CA TYR A 71 6.22 12.36 -7.20
C TYR A 71 5.84 10.89 -7.32
N THR A 72 5.83 10.36 -8.56
CA THR A 72 5.45 8.97 -8.83
C THR A 72 6.38 7.99 -8.13
N LEU A 73 7.69 8.26 -8.17
CA LEU A 73 8.71 7.44 -7.52
C LEU A 73 8.47 7.37 -6.01
N ILE A 74 8.24 8.49 -5.34
CA ILE A 74 8.04 8.53 -3.88
C ILE A 74 6.73 7.83 -3.50
N VAL A 75 5.63 8.12 -4.20
CA VAL A 75 4.31 7.53 -3.93
C VAL A 75 4.36 6.01 -4.05
N ASP A 76 5.09 5.48 -5.02
CA ASP A 76 5.20 4.04 -5.25
C ASP A 76 6.29 3.34 -4.43
N MET A 77 7.27 4.09 -3.94
CA MET A 77 8.34 3.57 -3.09
C MET A 77 7.89 3.37 -1.65
N PHE A 78 7.00 4.23 -1.14
CA PHE A 78 6.56 4.21 0.25
C PHE A 78 5.10 3.75 0.39
N ILE A 79 4.76 3.19 1.56
CA ILE A 79 3.38 2.85 1.92
C ILE A 79 2.67 4.14 2.33
N LEU A 80 2.29 4.95 1.33
CA LEU A 80 1.50 6.15 1.52
C LEU A 80 0.03 5.83 1.16
N PRO A 81 -0.94 6.48 1.82
CA PRO A 81 -2.34 6.43 1.39
C PRO A 81 -2.52 7.29 0.12
N LEU A 82 -1.65 7.11 -0.88
CA LEU A 82 -1.60 7.91 -2.09
C LEU A 82 -1.57 6.97 -3.28
N THR A 83 -2.25 7.37 -4.33
CA THR A 83 -2.20 6.70 -5.63
C THR A 83 -1.50 7.60 -6.63
N VAL A 84 -0.74 6.99 -7.54
CA VAL A 84 -0.15 7.68 -8.69
C VAL A 84 -1.22 8.37 -9.53
N ASP A 85 -2.44 7.84 -9.49
CA ASP A 85 -3.58 8.31 -10.27
C ASP A 85 -3.89 9.81 -10.06
N LEU A 86 -3.51 10.37 -8.90
CA LEU A 86 -3.69 11.79 -8.56
C LEU A 86 -2.91 12.73 -9.48
N ILE A 87 -1.85 12.27 -10.17
CA ILE A 87 -1.04 13.15 -11.02
C ILE A 87 -1.62 13.30 -12.44
N PHE A 88 -2.46 12.35 -12.90
CA PHE A 88 -2.94 12.31 -14.28
C PHE A 88 -3.68 13.58 -14.74
N PRO A 89 -4.57 14.19 -13.94
CA PRO A 89 -5.26 15.43 -14.34
C PRO A 89 -4.28 16.58 -14.61
N PHE A 90 -3.16 16.63 -13.87
CA PHE A 90 -2.18 17.70 -13.93
C PHE A 90 -1.16 17.53 -15.05
N VAL A 91 -1.12 16.38 -15.73
CA VAL A 91 -0.14 16.10 -16.79
C VAL A 91 -0.75 16.03 -18.18
N THR A 92 -2.05 16.31 -18.32
CA THR A 92 -2.79 16.25 -19.59
C THR A 92 -2.27 17.21 -20.67
N HIS A 93 -1.52 18.24 -20.28
CA HIS A 93 -0.92 19.22 -21.19
C HIS A 93 0.45 18.79 -21.75
N TYR A 94 1.06 17.74 -21.19
CA TYR A 94 2.32 17.19 -21.70
C TYR A 94 2.10 16.26 -22.90
N ASN A 95 3.20 15.90 -23.58
CA ASN A 95 3.14 14.84 -24.58
C ASN A 95 2.75 13.51 -23.91
N THR A 96 1.64 12.93 -24.35
CA THR A 96 1.08 11.68 -23.83
C THR A 96 2.11 10.55 -23.72
N VAL A 97 2.92 10.35 -24.76
CA VAL A 97 3.85 9.22 -24.82
C VAL A 97 5.00 9.43 -23.84
N GLU A 98 5.56 10.65 -23.82
CA GLU A 98 6.66 11.00 -22.92
C GLU A 98 6.23 10.91 -21.46
N VAL A 99 5.07 11.47 -21.11
CA VAL A 99 4.64 11.50 -19.71
C VAL A 99 4.25 10.12 -19.21
N LEU A 100 3.61 9.28 -20.04
CA LEU A 100 3.33 7.90 -19.70
C LEU A 100 4.61 7.09 -19.51
N PHE A 101 5.63 7.33 -20.34
CA PHE A 101 6.93 6.68 -20.20
C PHE A 101 7.61 7.09 -18.88
N VAL A 102 7.64 8.39 -18.57
CA VAL A 102 8.19 8.93 -17.32
C VAL A 102 7.48 8.34 -16.09
N ILE A 103 6.14 8.38 -16.05
CA ILE A 103 5.34 7.83 -14.96
C ILE A 103 5.60 6.33 -14.82
N SER A 104 5.57 5.58 -15.92
CA SER A 104 5.73 4.12 -15.87
C SER A 104 7.12 3.71 -15.38
N ILE A 105 8.18 4.41 -15.81
CA ILE A 105 9.55 4.15 -15.32
C ILE A 105 9.69 4.54 -13.86
N ALA A 106 9.24 5.74 -13.48
CA ALA A 106 9.28 6.20 -12.09
C ALA A 106 8.55 5.21 -11.16
N SER A 107 7.40 4.72 -11.61
CA SER A 107 6.55 3.77 -10.92
C SER A 107 7.20 2.40 -10.77
N ALA A 108 7.86 1.90 -11.82
CA ALA A 108 8.62 0.65 -11.76
C ALA A 108 9.81 0.75 -10.81
N ILE A 109 10.57 1.86 -10.87
CA ILE A 109 11.70 2.13 -9.96
C ILE A 109 11.21 2.26 -8.52
N GLY A 110 10.12 3.00 -8.28
CA GLY A 110 9.50 3.13 -6.97
C GLY A 110 9.09 1.78 -6.41
N GLY A 111 8.40 0.95 -7.19
CA GLY A 111 8.03 -0.42 -6.82
C GLY A 111 9.22 -1.30 -6.44
N MET A 112 10.28 -1.27 -7.24
CA MET A 112 11.52 -1.99 -6.95
C MET A 112 12.19 -1.45 -5.67
N GLY A 113 12.18 -0.14 -5.46
CA GLY A 113 12.66 0.51 -4.24
C GLY A 113 11.86 0.06 -3.01
N GLY A 114 10.54 0.03 -3.11
CA GLY A 114 9.66 -0.47 -2.05
C GLY A 114 9.89 -1.94 -1.74
N TYR A 115 10.12 -2.78 -2.75
CA TYR A 115 10.54 -4.17 -2.56
C TYR A 115 11.86 -4.28 -1.78
N LEU A 116 12.85 -3.45 -2.11
CA LEU A 116 14.14 -3.45 -1.41
C LEU A 116 14.00 -3.00 0.04
N ILE A 117 13.20 -1.96 0.30
CA ILE A 117 12.89 -1.52 1.67
C ILE A 117 12.19 -2.64 2.44
N GLY A 118 11.17 -3.27 1.85
CA GLY A 118 10.46 -4.41 2.44
C GLY A 118 11.42 -5.57 2.74
N ARG A 119 12.36 -5.86 1.84
CA ARG A 119 13.37 -6.89 2.04
C ARG A 119 14.30 -6.57 3.20
N LEU A 120 14.76 -5.32 3.29
CA LEU A 120 15.61 -4.85 4.39
C LEU A 120 14.88 -4.94 5.73
N LEU A 121 13.62 -4.52 5.79
CA LEU A 121 12.79 -4.63 6.99
C LEU A 121 12.51 -6.10 7.36
N GLY A 122 12.35 -6.98 6.37
CA GLY A 122 12.20 -8.42 6.58
C GLY A 122 13.39 -9.08 7.27
N HIS A 123 14.58 -8.46 7.28
CA HIS A 123 15.74 -8.94 8.03
C HIS A 123 15.71 -8.59 9.53
N LEU A 124 14.83 -7.69 9.97
CA LEU A 124 14.72 -7.32 11.38
C LEU A 124 14.16 -8.49 12.20
N LYS A 125 14.80 -8.78 13.35
CA LYS A 125 14.45 -9.92 14.21
C LYS A 125 12.98 -9.91 14.65
N ILE A 126 12.39 -8.73 14.92
CA ILE A 126 10.97 -8.59 15.27
C ILE A 126 10.06 -9.14 14.16
N ILE A 127 10.32 -8.75 12.91
CA ILE A 127 9.51 -9.17 11.74
C ILE A 127 9.75 -10.65 11.43
N ARG A 128 10.97 -11.13 11.66
CA ARG A 128 11.33 -12.54 11.49
C ARG A 128 10.63 -13.45 12.50
N ILE A 129 10.39 -12.99 13.73
CA ILE A 129 9.62 -13.74 14.73
C ILE A 129 8.14 -13.81 14.32
N PHE A 130 7.56 -12.71 13.83
CA PHE A 130 6.20 -12.68 13.28
C PHE A 130 6.03 -13.57 12.04
N THR A 131 7.03 -13.63 11.17
CA THR A 131 7.00 -14.46 9.96
C THR A 131 7.45 -15.90 10.19
N SER A 132 8.16 -16.22 11.28
CA SER A 132 8.59 -17.59 11.61
C SER A 132 7.45 -18.58 11.91
N GLY A 133 6.24 -18.07 12.19
CA GLY A 133 5.03 -18.89 12.28
C GLY A 133 4.48 -19.34 10.92
N PHE A 134 4.91 -18.73 9.81
CA PHE A 134 4.70 -19.25 8.46
C PHE A 134 5.79 -20.28 8.18
N THR A 135 5.44 -21.55 8.33
CA THR A 135 6.28 -22.71 8.04
C THR A 135 6.83 -22.71 6.61
N HIS A 136 7.72 -23.67 6.31
CA HIS A 136 8.28 -23.97 4.99
C HIS A 136 7.24 -23.93 3.85
N ASP A 137 5.99 -24.34 4.15
CA ASP A 137 4.86 -24.32 3.21
C ASP A 137 4.37 -22.91 2.87
N GLY A 138 4.36 -22.00 3.86
CA GLY A 138 4.01 -20.59 3.65
C GLY A 138 5.03 -19.88 2.76
N GLU A 139 6.32 -20.17 2.97
CA GLU A 139 7.40 -19.65 2.11
C GLU A 139 7.28 -20.21 0.68
N HIS A 140 6.90 -21.48 0.52
CA HIS A 140 6.69 -22.09 -0.80
C HIS A 140 5.46 -21.51 -1.52
N LEU A 141 4.34 -21.35 -0.81
CA LEU A 141 3.10 -20.78 -1.35
C LEU A 141 3.32 -19.32 -1.77
N ILE A 142 4.01 -18.54 -0.94
CA ILE A 142 4.31 -17.13 -1.23
C ILE A 142 5.35 -17.01 -2.36
N ARG A 143 6.33 -17.91 -2.46
CA ARG A 143 7.23 -17.97 -3.63
C ARG A 143 6.47 -18.26 -4.93
N LYS A 144 5.43 -19.10 -4.87
CA LYS A 144 4.64 -19.50 -6.05
C LYS A 144 3.57 -18.48 -6.45
N TYR A 145 2.89 -17.86 -5.48
CA TYR A 145 1.76 -16.97 -5.71
C TYR A 145 2.03 -15.49 -5.40
N GLY A 146 3.13 -15.16 -4.73
CA GLY A 146 3.49 -13.78 -4.39
C GLY A 146 3.70 -12.90 -5.62
N VAL A 147 4.19 -13.49 -6.72
CA VAL A 147 4.31 -12.80 -8.02
C VAL A 147 2.93 -12.42 -8.57
N TRP A 148 1.97 -13.35 -8.52
CA TRP A 148 0.59 -13.10 -8.93
C TRP A 148 -0.08 -12.02 -8.09
N ALA A 149 0.21 -11.97 -6.78
CA ALA A 149 -0.28 -10.89 -5.92
C ALA A 149 0.23 -9.52 -6.39
N VAL A 150 1.50 -9.41 -6.80
CA VAL A 150 2.06 -8.15 -7.36
C VAL A 150 1.41 -7.80 -8.70
N VAL A 151 1.18 -8.78 -9.58
CA VAL A 151 0.50 -8.55 -10.87
C VAL A 151 -0.94 -8.06 -10.67
N ILE A 152 -1.68 -8.71 -9.77
CA ILE A 152 -3.05 -8.30 -9.44
C ILE A 152 -3.04 -6.89 -8.83
N ALA A 153 -2.10 -6.59 -7.93
CA ALA A 153 -1.92 -5.25 -7.35
C ALA A 153 -1.63 -4.18 -8.40
N ALA A 154 -0.82 -4.52 -9.39
CA ALA A 154 -0.42 -3.60 -10.44
C ALA A 154 -1.63 -3.18 -11.31
N ILE A 155 -2.58 -4.10 -11.50
CA ILE A 155 -3.76 -3.89 -12.35
C ILE A 155 -4.94 -3.30 -11.56
N THR A 156 -5.09 -3.67 -10.28
CA THR A 156 -6.18 -3.23 -9.40
C THR A 156 -5.89 -1.87 -8.74
N PRO A 157 -6.90 -1.12 -8.27
CA PRO A 157 -6.70 0.13 -7.50
C PRO A 157 -6.16 -0.10 -6.08
N ILE A 158 -5.54 -1.25 -5.81
CA ILE A 158 -4.92 -1.59 -4.54
C ILE A 158 -3.57 -0.85 -4.44
N PRO A 159 -3.14 -0.40 -3.23
CA PRO A 159 -1.83 0.22 -3.03
C PRO A 159 -0.70 -0.76 -3.35
N PHE A 160 -0.19 -0.66 -4.57
CA PHE A 160 0.87 -1.50 -5.09
C PHE A 160 2.15 -1.45 -4.25
N SER A 161 2.52 -0.28 -3.71
CA SER A 161 3.69 -0.13 -2.85
C SER A 161 3.64 -1.06 -1.63
N THR A 162 2.45 -1.23 -1.04
CA THR A 162 2.23 -2.16 0.08
C THR A 162 2.53 -3.60 -0.32
N ILE A 163 2.08 -3.99 -1.52
CA ILE A 163 2.29 -5.36 -2.03
C ILE A 163 3.76 -5.58 -2.38
N CYS A 164 4.44 -4.61 -2.97
CA CYS A 164 5.89 -4.66 -3.18
C CYS A 164 6.68 -4.82 -1.87
N TRP A 165 6.32 -4.07 -0.83
CA TRP A 165 6.94 -4.20 0.49
C TRP A 165 6.73 -5.60 1.07
N MET A 166 5.49 -6.12 1.03
CA MET A 166 5.19 -7.47 1.49
C MET A 166 5.99 -8.52 0.71
N SER A 167 6.06 -8.41 -0.62
CA SER A 167 6.87 -9.29 -1.47
C SER A 167 8.37 -9.23 -1.14
N GLY A 168 8.87 -8.06 -0.73
CA GLY A 168 10.23 -7.89 -0.21
C GLY A 168 10.44 -8.62 1.11
N MET A 169 9.55 -8.43 2.08
CA MET A 169 9.62 -9.04 3.41
C MET A 169 9.66 -10.57 3.36
N VAL A 170 8.89 -11.15 2.44
CA VAL A 170 8.79 -12.61 2.22
C VAL A 170 9.80 -13.14 1.20
N LYS A 171 10.72 -12.30 0.71
CA LYS A 171 11.85 -12.67 -0.17
C LYS A 171 11.41 -13.34 -1.49
N VAL A 172 10.34 -12.85 -2.12
CA VAL A 172 10.01 -13.23 -3.51
C VAL A 172 11.23 -12.90 -4.39
N PRO A 173 11.63 -13.75 -5.35
CA PRO A 173 12.79 -13.44 -6.18
C PRO A 173 12.61 -12.12 -6.94
N PHE A 174 13.62 -11.25 -6.85
CA PHE A 174 13.58 -9.87 -7.38
C PHE A 174 13.14 -9.80 -8.83
N TRP A 175 13.63 -10.72 -9.68
CA TRP A 175 13.30 -10.75 -11.11
C TRP A 175 11.79 -10.88 -11.37
N TYR A 176 11.09 -11.70 -10.58
CA TYR A 176 9.66 -11.85 -10.76
C TYR A 176 8.88 -10.61 -10.32
N VAL A 177 9.33 -9.93 -9.26
CA VAL A 177 8.73 -8.66 -8.82
C VAL A 177 9.00 -7.57 -9.86
N ALA A 178 10.21 -7.49 -10.40
CA ALA A 178 10.58 -6.56 -11.47
C ALA A 178 9.69 -6.78 -12.71
N LEU A 179 9.53 -8.02 -13.17
CA LEU A 179 8.62 -8.34 -14.27
C LEU A 179 7.16 -8.00 -13.94
N ALA A 180 6.70 -8.28 -12.70
CA ALA A 180 5.34 -7.95 -12.28
C ALA A 180 5.11 -6.43 -12.21
N THR A 181 6.13 -5.62 -11.92
CA THR A 181 6.01 -4.14 -11.97
C THR A 181 5.72 -3.64 -13.39
N LEU A 182 6.12 -4.37 -14.43
CA LEU A 182 5.80 -4.04 -15.82
C LEU A 182 4.29 -4.14 -16.11
N ALA A 183 3.54 -4.90 -15.32
CA ALA A 183 2.08 -4.95 -15.44
C ALA A 183 1.41 -3.59 -15.10
N ARG A 184 2.16 -2.61 -14.61
CA ARG A 184 1.65 -1.24 -14.43
C ARG A 184 1.55 -0.43 -15.71
N PHE A 185 2.34 -0.72 -16.74
CA PHE A 185 2.30 0.03 -17.99
C PHE A 185 0.89 0.00 -18.62
N PRO A 186 0.21 -1.16 -18.74
CA PRO A 186 -1.19 -1.20 -19.18
C PRO A 186 -2.13 -0.36 -18.33
N ARG A 187 -1.98 -0.37 -16.99
CA ARG A 187 -2.82 0.43 -16.09
C ARG A 187 -2.61 1.92 -16.34
N MET A 188 -1.37 2.39 -16.45
CA MET A 188 -1.10 3.82 -16.67
C MET A 188 -1.72 4.31 -17.99
N ILE A 189 -1.66 3.49 -19.03
CA ILE A 189 -2.31 3.78 -20.32
C ILE A 189 -3.83 3.85 -20.17
N LEU A 190 -4.45 2.87 -19.50
CA LEU A 190 -5.90 2.83 -19.28
C LEU A 190 -6.40 4.03 -18.47
N TYR A 191 -5.70 4.40 -17.39
CA TYR A 191 -6.07 5.54 -16.56
C TYR A 191 -5.91 6.85 -17.31
N TYR A 192 -4.81 7.06 -18.03
CA TYR A 192 -4.64 8.27 -18.84
C TYR A 192 -5.70 8.38 -19.94
N ALA A 193 -6.03 7.28 -20.62
CA ALA A 193 -7.11 7.25 -21.60
C ALA A 193 -8.48 7.59 -20.99
N ALA A 194 -8.75 7.10 -19.77
CA ALA A 194 -9.97 7.43 -19.04
C ALA A 194 -10.04 8.92 -18.65
N VAL A 195 -8.91 9.52 -18.24
CA VAL A 195 -8.84 10.97 -17.97
C VAL A 195 -9.10 11.78 -19.25
N GLN A 196 -8.47 11.41 -20.37
CA GLN A 196 -8.70 12.08 -21.67
C GLN A 196 -10.14 11.95 -22.16
N ALA A 197 -10.79 10.82 -21.91
CA ALA A 197 -12.20 10.60 -22.24
C ALA A 197 -13.18 11.38 -21.32
N GLY A 198 -12.68 12.14 -20.35
CA GLY A 198 -13.50 12.93 -19.42
C GLY A 198 -14.20 12.10 -18.34
N LEU A 199 -13.85 10.82 -18.17
CA LEU A 199 -14.50 9.90 -17.24
C LEU A 199 -14.09 10.13 -15.76
N MET A 200 -13.05 10.93 -15.49
CA MET A 200 -12.41 11.02 -14.17
C MET A 200 -12.49 12.41 -13.49
N ILE A 201 -13.63 13.10 -13.61
CA ILE A 201 -13.89 14.31 -12.80
C ILE A 201 -14.27 13.97 -11.34
N ILE A 202 -14.49 12.69 -10.98
CA ILE A 202 -15.25 12.33 -9.74
C ILE A 202 -14.49 11.45 -8.71
N LEU A 203 -13.19 11.17 -8.83
CA LEU A 203 -12.45 10.34 -7.83
C LEU A 203 -11.39 11.12 -7.00
#